data_AF-A0A2E8UG00-F1
#
_entry.id   AF-A0A2E8UG00-F1
#
_cell.length_a   1.000
_cell.length_b   1.000
_cell.length_c   1.000
_cell.angle_alpha   90.00
_cell.angle_beta   90.00
_cell.angle_gamma   90.00
#
_symmetry.space_group_name_H-M   'P 1'
#
loop_
_entity.id
_entity.type
_entity.pdbx_description
1 polymer ?
#
loop_
_entity_poly.entity_id
_entity_poly.type
_entity_poly.pdbx_seq_one_letter_code
_entity_poly.pdbx_strand_id
1 'polypeptide(L)' 'MKPSKIKCPTCGVEVKWTKAAKYRPFCSSRCQRIDFGDWATESYSISESSEQVYQDDSIN' A
#
# COMPACT_ATOMS: atom_id res chain seq x y z
N MET A 1 13.96 14.56 17.57
CA MET A 1 13.43 14.16 16.25
C MET A 1 11.92 14.37 16.23
N LYS A 2 11.36 15.15 15.30
CA LYS A 2 9.90 15.29 15.15
C LYS A 2 9.36 14.07 14.41
N PRO A 3 8.24 13.45 14.83
CA PRO A 3 7.70 12.29 14.13
C PRO A 3 7.24 12.68 12.72
N SER A 4 7.65 11.89 11.73
CA SER A 4 7.22 12.02 10.34
C SER A 4 5.69 11.94 10.26
N LYS A 5 5.09 12.70 9.36
CA LYS A 5 3.66 12.60 9.06
C LYS A 5 3.48 11.95 7.70
N ILE A 6 2.45 11.12 7.57
CA ILE A 6 2.07 10.49 6.31
C ILE A 6 0.57 10.69 6.07
N LYS A 7 0.12 10.50 4.83
CA LYS A 7 -1.30 10.53 4.47
C LYS A 7 -1.89 9.13 4.61
N CYS A 8 -3.07 9.03 5.23
CA CYS A 8 -3.85 7.80 5.23
C CYS A 8 -4.18 7.42 3.79
N PRO A 9 -3.82 6.23 3.30
CA PRO A 9 -4.05 5.86 1.90
C PRO A 9 -5.54 5.79 1.53
N THR A 10 -6.41 5.46 2.49
CA THR A 10 -7.85 5.33 2.25
C THR A 10 -8.59 6.67 2.18
N CYS A 11 -8.14 7.71 2.90
CA CYS A 11 -8.93 8.95 3.05
C CYS A 11 -8.11 10.25 3.10
N GLY A 12 -6.78 10.19 3.02
CA GLY A 12 -5.91 11.36 2.95
C GLY A 12 -5.71 12.14 4.26
N VAL A 13 -6.29 11.71 5.38
CA VAL A 13 -6.04 12.35 6.69
C VAL A 13 -4.57 12.17 7.09
N GLU A 14 -3.95 13.21 7.67
CA GLU A 14 -2.58 13.11 8.17
C GLU A 14 -2.47 12.22 9.43
N VAL A 15 -1.55 11.27 9.41
CA VAL A 15 -1.23 10.39 10.54
C VAL A 15 0.21 10.63 10.98
N LYS A 16 0.42 10.83 12.29
CA LYS A 16 1.76 10.92 12.87
C LYS A 16 2.38 9.52 12.99
N TRP A 17 3.60 9.35 12.47
CA TRP A 17 4.35 8.09 12.53
C TRP A 17 4.93 7.87 13.94
N THR A 18 4.09 7.42 14.88
CA THR A 18 4.43 7.20 16.29
C THR A 18 3.88 5.88 16.80
N LYS A 19 4.48 5.30 17.86
CA LYS A 19 4.02 4.03 18.45
C LYS A 19 2.56 4.05 18.93
N ALA A 20 2.07 5.21 19.34
CA ALA A 20 0.69 5.39 19.79
C ALA A 20 -0.35 5.32 18.66
N ALA A 21 0.03 5.61 17.40
CA ALA A 21 -0.87 5.48 16.26
C ALA A 21 -1.04 4.00 15.89
N LYS A 22 -1.99 3.33 16.54
CA LYS A 22 -2.20 1.86 16.45
C LYS A 22 -2.46 1.35 15.03
N TYR A 23 -3.11 2.15 14.19
CA TYR A 23 -3.56 1.75 12.85
C TYR A 23 -2.69 2.29 11.71
N ARG A 24 -1.55 2.91 12.01
CA ARG A 24 -0.65 3.45 10.97
C ARG A 24 -0.32 2.36 9.91
N PRO A 25 -0.38 2.67 8.60
CA PRO A 25 -0.48 4.02 8.00
C PRO A 25 -1.88 4.65 7.99
N PHE A 26 -2.91 3.93 8.43
CA PHE A 26 -4.30 4.39 8.42
C PHE A 26 -4.64 5.29 9.62
N CYS A 27 -5.61 6.19 9.44
CA CYS A 27 -6.07 7.07 10.51
C CYS A 27 -6.99 6.36 11.52
N SER A 28 -7.56 5.21 11.17
CA SER A 28 -8.50 4.44 12.01
C SER A 28 -8.61 2.98 11.58
N SER A 29 -9.21 2.15 12.45
CA SER A 29 -9.58 0.75 12.12
C SER A 29 -10.57 0.63 10.98
N ARG A 30 -11.40 1.67 10.73
CA ARG A 30 -12.32 1.70 9.58
C ARG A 30 -11.54 1.78 8.28
N CYS A 31 -10.58 2.70 8.17
CA CYS A 31 -9.80 2.87 6.95
C CYS A 31 -8.94 1.63 6.63
N GLN A 32 -8.32 1.03 7.65
CA GLN A 32 -7.59 -0.24 7.48
C GLN A 32 -8.48 -1.36 6.91
N ARG A 33 -9.73 -1.47 7.38
CA ARG A 33 -10.66 -2.51 6.90
C ARG A 33 -11.18 -2.24 5.49
N ILE A 34 -11.38 -0.97 5.12
CA ILE A 34 -11.77 -0.61 3.75
C ILE A 34 -10.66 -1.01 2.79
N ASP A 35 -9.41 -0.64 3.10
CA ASP A 35 -8.24 -1.00 2.29
C ASP A 35 -8.13 -2.52 2.12
N PHE A 36 -8.27 -3.28 3.20
CA PHE A 36 -8.34 -4.75 3.14
C PHE A 36 -9.50 -5.25 2.26
N GLY A 37 -10.67 -4.61 2.36
CA GLY A 37 -11.85 -4.93 1.55
C GLY A 37 -11.57 -4.75 0.05
N ASP A 38 -10.98 -3.62 -0.34
CA ASP A 38 -10.64 -3.31 -1.74
C ASP A 38 -9.70 -4.37 -2.34
N TRP A 39 -8.75 -4.89 -1.55
CA TRP A 39 -7.90 -6.02 -1.96
C TRP A 39 -8.68 -7.32 -2.06
N ALA A 40 -9.51 -7.63 -1.06
CA ALA A 40 -10.30 -8.86 -1.03
C ALA A 40 -11.34 -8.94 -2.17
N THR A 41 -11.80 -7.79 -2.67
CA THR A 41 -12.75 -7.69 -3.78
C THR A 41 -12.08 -7.37 -5.12
N GLU A 42 -10.76 -7.53 -5.24
CA GLU A 42 -9.99 -7.31 -6.47
C GLU A 42 -10.20 -5.90 -7.08
N SER A 43 -10.52 -4.92 -6.26
CA SER A 43 -10.66 -3.52 -6.68
C SER A 43 -9.31 -2.85 -6.89
N TYR A 44 -8.26 -3.37 -6.24
CA TYR A 44 -6.87 -3.09 -6.58
C TYR A 44 -6.30 -4.19 -7.48
N SER A 45 -5.59 -3.76 -8.53
CA SER A 45 -4.82 -4.64 -9.40
C SER A 45 -3.42 -4.07 -9.61
N ILE A 46 -2.45 -4.98 -9.77
CA ILE A 46 -1.09 -4.62 -10.18
C ILE A 46 -1.06 -4.84 -11.70
N SER A 47 -0.86 -3.77 -12.45
CA SER A 47 -0.64 -3.87 -13.89
C SER A 47 0.70 -4.55 -14.15
N GLU A 48 0.72 -5.59 -14.99
CA GLU A 48 1.96 -6.08 -15.56
C GLU A 48 2.54 -5.01 -16.49
N SER A 49 3.79 -4.60 -16.26
CA SER A 49 4.55 -3.92 -17.29
C SER A 49 4.84 -4.95 -18.37
N SER A 50 4.19 -4.82 -19.52
CA SER A 50 4.51 -5.63 -20.70
C SER A 50 6.02 -5.59 -20.94
N GLU A 51 6.60 -6.79 -21.07
CA GLU A 51 8.00 -7.10 -21.42
C GLU A 51 8.99 -7.16 -20.25
N GLN A 52 8.87 -8.18 -19.41
CA GLN A 52 10.08 -8.87 -18.93
C GLN A 52 10.49 -9.89 -19.99
N VAL A 53 11.33 -9.46 -20.93
CA VAL A 53 12.03 -10.37 -21.84
C VAL A 53 13.00 -11.19 -20.98
N TYR A 54 12.58 -12.39 -20.56
CA TYR A 54 13.50 -13.37 -20.02
C TYR A 54 14.33 -13.90 -21.19
N GLN A 55 15.51 -13.28 -21.41
CA GLN A 55 16.49 -13.78 -22.36
C GLN A 55 17.08 -15.07 -21.79
N ASP A 56 16.59 -16.21 -22.28
CA ASP A 56 17.24 -17.52 -22.12
C ASP A 56 18.39 -17.59 -23.12
N ASP A 57 19.60 -17.22 -22.69
CA ASP A 57 20.83 -17.32 -23.50
C ASP A 57 21.34 -18.78 -23.64
N SER A 58 20.45 -19.77 -23.61
CA SER A 58 20.79 -21.20 -23.66
C SER A 58 20.51 -21.85 -25.02
N ILE A 59 20.71 -21.14 -26.15
CA ILE A 59 20.84 -21.79 -27.47
C ILE A 59 21.91 -21.05 -28.30
N ASN A 60 23.19 -21.38 -28.06
CA ASN A 60 24.10 -22.05 -29.02
C ASN A 60 25.52 -22.11 -28.44
#